data_AF-A0A7W0C6N5-F1
#
_entry.id   AF-A0A7W0C6N5-F1
#
_cell.length_a   1.000
_cell.length_b   1.000
_cell.length_c   1.000
_cell.angle_alpha   90.00
_cell.angle_beta   90.00
_cell.angle_gamma   90.00
#
_symmetry.space_group_name_H-M   'P 1'
#
loop_
_entity.id
_entity.type
_entity.pdbx_description
1 polymer ?
#
loop_
_entity_poly.entity_id
_entity_poly.type
_entity_poly.pdbx_seq_one_letter_code
_entity_poly.pdbx_strand_id
1 'polypeptide(L)'
;MSKLEKLSEHILMRRSNANVSFETLCSLEKKYEIIIFWSSEDNSFVAEVPELPGCMADGKTYQEALSNAEQIIDEWIETATRLGRPIPQPKGRLAYA
;
A
#
# COMPACT_ATOMS: atom_id res chain seq x y z
N MET A 1 -15.03 17.59 3.72
CA MET A 1 -14.39 16.89 4.86
C MET A 1 -15.34 15.80 5.34
N SER A 2 -15.10 14.57 4.90
CA SER A 2 -15.99 13.45 5.16
C SER A 2 -16.00 13.10 6.65
N LYS A 3 -17.13 12.55 7.12
CA LYS A 3 -17.32 12.14 8.52
C LYS A 3 -16.24 11.14 9.00
N LEU A 4 -15.58 10.47 8.06
CA LEU A 4 -14.50 9.51 8.29
C LEU A 4 -13.15 10.19 8.57
N GLU A 5 -12.87 11.36 7.98
CA GLU A 5 -11.64 12.12 8.25
C GLU A 5 -11.65 12.68 9.69
N LYS A 6 -12.81 13.13 10.15
CA LYS A 6 -12.98 13.57 11.55
C LYS A 6 -12.94 12.41 12.54
N LEU A 7 -13.32 11.20 12.10
CA LEU A 7 -13.25 10.00 12.92
C LEU A 7 -11.81 9.49 13.04
N SER A 8 -11.02 9.56 11.96
CA SER A 8 -9.60 9.19 11.99
C SER A 8 -8.80 10.15 12.87
N GLU A 9 -9.04 11.46 12.80
CA GLU A 9 -8.40 12.44 13.70
C GLU A 9 -8.78 12.23 15.17
N HIS A 10 -10.06 11.89 15.45
CA HIS A 10 -10.52 11.66 16.83
C HIS A 10 -9.98 10.35 17.44
N ILE A 11 -9.74 9.32 16.62
CA ILE A 11 -9.11 8.07 17.05
C ILE A 11 -7.59 8.27 17.27
N LEU A 12 -6.94 9.13 16.49
CA LEU A 12 -5.50 9.42 16.60
C LEU A 12 -5.15 10.22 17.87
N MET A 13 -6.06 11.09 18.35
CA MET A 13 -5.74 12.05 19.42
C MET A 13 -5.88 11.50 20.86
N ARG A 14 -6.33 10.26 21.05
CA ARG A 14 -6.60 9.66 22.39
C ARG A 14 -5.65 8.54 22.84
N ARG A 15 -4.50 8.35 22.19
CA ARG A 15 -3.47 7.40 22.67
C ARG A 15 -2.15 8.10 22.95
N SER A 16 -2.10 8.78 24.10
CA SER A 16 -0.85 8.97 24.83
C SER A 16 -0.39 7.61 25.35
N ASN A 17 0.33 6.86 24.53
CA ASN A 17 1.26 5.81 24.97
C ASN A 17 2.36 5.71 23.91
N ALA A 18 3.49 6.33 24.24
CA ALA A 18 4.70 6.38 23.44
C ALA A 18 5.30 4.97 23.28
N ASN A 19 4.86 4.22 22.26
CA ASN A 19 5.66 3.19 21.57
C ASN A 19 4.97 2.54 20.35
N VAL A 20 3.89 3.10 19.82
CA VAL A 20 3.43 2.72 18.48
C VAL A 20 4.28 3.54 17.52
N SER A 21 5.33 2.90 16.99
CA SER A 21 6.25 3.47 16.02
C SER A 21 5.48 4.22 14.94
N PHE A 22 5.87 5.46 14.71
CA PHE A 22 5.33 6.36 13.68
C PHE A 22 5.27 5.70 12.29
N GLU A 23 6.04 4.62 12.08
CA GLU A 23 6.02 3.73 10.93
C GLU A 23 4.68 3.04 10.66
N THR A 24 3.91 2.69 11.70
CA THR A 24 2.62 1.98 11.52
C THR A 24 1.55 2.89 10.90
N LEU A 25 1.63 4.21 11.11
CA LEU A 25 0.68 5.16 10.54
C LEU A 25 0.90 5.40 9.05
N CYS A 26 2.14 5.28 8.57
CA CYS A 26 2.44 5.42 7.15
C CYS A 26 1.90 4.25 6.32
N SER A 27 1.81 3.04 6.88
CA SER A 27 1.33 1.85 6.15
C SER A 27 -0.20 1.83 6.00
N LEU A 28 -0.94 2.39 6.97
CA LEU A 28 -2.42 2.37 6.99
C LEU A 28 -3.14 3.39 6.07
N GLU A 29 -2.42 4.31 5.42
CA GLU A 29 -3.01 5.30 4.51
C GLU A 29 -2.76 5.04 3.01
N LYS A 30 -2.00 4.00 2.67
CA LYS A 30 -1.63 3.69 1.28
C LYS A 30 -2.75 2.94 0.57
N LYS A 31 -3.78 3.68 0.16
CA LYS A 31 -4.99 3.16 -0.50
C LYS A 31 -4.80 2.91 -2.01
N TYR A 32 -3.62 2.40 -2.39
CA TYR A 32 -3.37 2.04 -3.79
C TYR A 32 -4.18 0.81 -4.17
N GLU A 33 -4.56 0.75 -5.44
CA GLU A 33 -5.17 -0.46 -5.98
C GLU A 33 -4.11 -1.57 -6.13
N ILE A 34 -4.45 -2.77 -5.65
CA ILE A 34 -3.63 -3.97 -5.80
C ILE A 34 -4.43 -4.97 -6.63
N ILE A 35 -3.87 -5.34 -7.79
CA ILE A 35 -4.45 -6.34 -8.69
C ILE A 35 -3.71 -7.65 -8.46
N ILE A 36 -4.43 -8.70 -8.03
CA ILE A 36 -3.84 -10.02 -7.81
C ILE A 36 -4.38 -11.01 -8.84
N PHE A 37 -3.49 -11.71 -9.53
CA PHE A 37 -3.82 -12.73 -10.52
C PHE A 37 -2.86 -13.91 -10.45
N TRP A 38 -3.25 -15.06 -11.00
CA TRP A 38 -2.39 -16.24 -11.09
C TRP A 38 -1.48 -16.13 -12.32
N SER A 39 -0.17 -16.25 -12.12
CA SER A 39 0.81 -16.43 -13.19
C SER A 39 1.11 -17.91 -13.37
N SER A 40 0.75 -18.47 -14.53
CA SER A 40 1.13 -19.82 -14.90
C SER A 40 2.62 -19.97 -15.24
N GLU A 41 3.28 -18.86 -15.60
CA GLU A 41 4.72 -18.85 -15.90
C GLU A 41 5.53 -18.98 -14.61
N ASP A 42 5.17 -18.19 -13.59
CA ASP A 42 5.86 -18.15 -12.30
C ASP A 42 5.32 -19.18 -11.29
N ASN A 43 4.20 -19.83 -11.62
CA ASN A 43 3.46 -20.73 -10.72
C ASN A 43 3.15 -20.08 -9.35
N SER A 44 2.80 -18.81 -9.37
CA SER A 44 2.53 -17.99 -8.18
C SER A 44 1.41 -16.99 -8.44
N PHE A 45 0.86 -16.43 -7.36
CA PHE A 45 0.02 -15.25 -7.41
C PHE A 45 0.91 -14.02 -7.54
N VAL A 46 0.65 -13.21 -8.55
CA VAL A 46 1.32 -11.93 -8.78
C VAL A 46 0.38 -10.82 -8.36
N ALA A 47 0.88 -9.92 -7.53
CA ALA A 47 0.24 -8.70 -7.09
C ALA A 47 0.92 -7.50 -7.75
N GLU A 48 0.16 -6.70 -8.49
CA GLU A 48 0.63 -5.49 -9.15
C GLU A 48 -0.06 -4.26 -8.56
N VAL A 49 0.68 -3.15 -8.48
CA VAL A 49 0.17 -1.84 -8.06
C VAL A 49 0.25 -0.88 -9.25
N PRO A 50 -0.78 -0.76 -10.09
CA PRO A 50 -0.70 -0.03 -11.37
C PRO A 50 -0.32 1.44 -11.24
N GLU A 51 -0.59 2.02 -10.07
CA GLU A 51 -0.31 3.42 -9.76
C GLU A 51 1.16 3.68 -9.45
N LEU A 52 1.92 2.64 -9.08
CA LEU A 52 3.32 2.70 -8.73
C LEU A 52 4.11 1.90 -9.78
N PRO A 53 4.67 2.55 -10.81
CA PRO A 53 5.34 1.85 -11.90
C PRO A 53 6.44 0.90 -11.41
N GLY A 54 6.34 -0.36 -11.81
CA GLY A 54 7.27 -1.42 -11.44
C GLY A 54 7.09 -1.97 -10.01
N CYS A 55 6.07 -1.56 -9.28
CA CYS A 55 5.72 -2.11 -7.97
C CYS A 55 4.90 -3.39 -8.15
N MET A 56 5.58 -4.53 -8.11
CA MET A 56 4.99 -5.86 -8.23
C MET A 56 5.59 -6.78 -7.19
N ALA A 57 4.78 -7.72 -6.71
CA ALA A 57 5.17 -8.74 -5.76
C ALA A 57 4.56 -10.08 -6.16
N ASP A 58 5.18 -11.18 -5.75
CA ASP A 58 4.64 -12.52 -5.95
C ASP A 58 4.46 -13.26 -4.62
N GLY A 59 3.63 -14.29 -4.61
CA GLY A 59 3.43 -15.16 -3.46
C GLY A 59 2.76 -16.47 -3.86
N LYS A 60 2.94 -17.53 -3.08
CA LYS A 60 2.30 -18.84 -3.34
C LYS A 60 0.82 -18.82 -3.00
N THR A 61 0.36 -17.82 -2.26
CA THR A 61 -1.04 -17.61 -1.90
C THR A 61 -1.45 -16.16 -2.13
N TYR A 62 -2.76 -15.90 -2.24
CA TYR A 62 -3.30 -14.54 -2.33
C TYR A 62 -2.83 -13.65 -1.18
N GLN A 63 -2.81 -14.19 0.03
CA GLN A 63 -2.42 -13.47 1.25
C GLN A 63 -0.93 -13.14 1.25
N GLU A 64 -0.09 -14.07 0.79
CA GLU A 64 1.34 -13.85 0.66
C GLU A 64 1.64 -12.78 -0.40
N ALA A 65 1.00 -12.87 -1.58
CA ALA A 65 1.15 -11.87 -2.62
C ALA A 65 0.71 -10.47 -2.15
N LEU A 66 -0.40 -10.39 -1.42
CA LEU A 66 -0.88 -9.14 -0.81
C LEU A 66 0.12 -8.58 0.22
N SER A 67 0.58 -9.41 1.16
CA SER A 67 1.53 -9.00 2.19
C SER A 67 2.85 -8.51 1.58
N ASN A 68 3.32 -9.18 0.54
CA ASN A 68 4.55 -8.80 -0.16
C ASN A 68 4.34 -7.49 -0.95
N ALA A 69 3.16 -7.28 -1.54
CA ALA A 69 2.83 -6.02 -2.21
C ALA A 69 2.79 -4.85 -1.24
N GLU A 70 2.18 -5.01 -0.06
CA GLU A 70 2.17 -3.98 1.00
C GLU A 70 3.59 -3.57 1.40
N GLN A 71 4.49 -4.55 1.56
CA GLN A 71 5.90 -4.27 1.87
C GLN A 71 6.62 -3.54 0.74
N ILE A 72 6.46 -3.99 -0.51
CA ILE A 72 7.14 -3.36 -1.65
C ILE A 72 6.61 -1.95 -1.92
N ILE A 73 5.33 -1.67 -1.65
CA ILE A 73 4.77 -0.30 -1.70
C ILE A 73 5.53 0.62 -0.73
N ASP A 74 5.81 0.15 0.48
CA ASP A 74 6.53 0.92 1.50
C ASP A 74 7.97 1.22 1.03
N GLU A 75 8.68 0.20 0.55
CA GLU A 75 10.04 0.32 0.01
C GLU A 75 10.10 1.22 -1.23
N TRP A 76 9.09 1.15 -2.10
CA TRP A 76 8.98 2.00 -3.30
C TRP A 76 8.85 3.46 -2.90
N ILE A 77 7.99 3.77 -1.93
CA ILE A 77 7.74 5.13 -1.44
C ILE A 77 8.96 5.70 -0.72
N GLU A 78 9.61 4.90 0.12
CA GLU A 78 10.86 5.28 0.76
C GLU A 78 11.93 5.63 -0.28
N THR A 79 12.08 4.78 -1.29
CA THR A 79 13.04 4.99 -2.38
C THR A 79 12.70 6.23 -3.20
N ALA A 80 11.43 6.43 -3.57
CA ALA A 80 10.97 7.61 -4.28
C ALA A 80 11.26 8.88 -3.48
N THR A 81 10.99 8.88 -2.17
CA THR A 81 11.27 9.99 -1.25
C THR A 81 12.77 10.31 -1.22
N ARG A 82 13.62 9.29 -1.03
CA ARG A 82 15.08 9.44 -0.98
C ARG A 82 15.67 9.98 -2.29
N LEU A 83 15.07 9.62 -3.42
CA LEU A 83 15.48 10.07 -4.74
C LEU A 83 14.83 11.41 -5.15
N GLY A 84 13.97 12.00 -4.31
CA GLY A 84 13.24 13.22 -4.64
C GLY A 84 12.26 13.05 -5.82
N ARG A 85 11.78 11.83 -6.05
CA ARG A 85 10.80 11.53 -7.11
C ARG A 85 9.40 11.85 -6.61
N PRO A 86 8.50 12.32 -7.50
CA PRO A 86 7.11 12.52 -7.14
C PRO A 86 6.45 11.17 -6.82
N ILE A 87 5.73 11.10 -5.71
CA ILE A 87 4.94 9.94 -5.31
C ILE A 87 3.52 10.11 -5.89
N PRO A 88 3.05 9.18 -6.75
CA PRO A 88 1.68 9.20 -7.26
C PRO A 88 0.67 9.13 -6.11
N GLN A 89 -0.44 9.88 -6.21
CA GLN A 89 -1.52 9.77 -5.24
C GLN A 89 -2.42 8.57 -5.57
N PRO A 90 -2.91 7.81 -4.57
CA PRO A 90 -3.86 6.74 -4.81
C PRO A 90 -5.17 7.27 -5.41
N LYS A 91 -5.58 6.68 -6.53
CA LYS A 91 -6.81 7.04 -7.28
C LYS A 91 -8.00 6.19 -6.87
N GLY A 92 -7.77 5.11 -6.10
CA GLY A 92 -8.79 4.15 -5.73
C GLY A 92 -9.11 3.19 -6.87
N ARG A 93 -10.39 2.83 -7.05
CA ARG A 93 -10.82 1.87 -8.08
C ARG A 93 -10.46 2.39 -9.47
N LEU A 94 -9.48 1.76 -10.13
CA LEU A 94 -9.25 1.98 -11.54
C LEU A 94 -10.23 1.11 -12.33
N ALA A 95 -10.76 1.64 -13.42
CA ALA A 95 -11.61 0.86 -14.30
C ALA A 95 -10.71 -0.09 -15.12
N TYR A 96 -10.40 -1.26 -14.57
CA TYR A 96 -9.88 -2.38 -15.35
C TYR A 96 -11.10 -3.05 -16.02
N ALA A 97 -11.14 -3.00 -17.35
CA ALA A 97 -12.20 -3.57 -18.19
C ALA A 97 -11.83 -4.98 -18.65
#